data_AF-A0A660MLU7-F1
#
_entry.id   AF-A0A660MLU7-F1
#
_cell.length_a   1.000
_cell.length_b   1.000
_cell.length_c   1.000
_cell.angle_alpha   90.00
_cell.angle_beta   90.00
_cell.angle_gamma   90.00
#
_symmetry.space_group_name_H-M   'P 1'
#
loop_
_entity.id
_entity.type
_entity.pdbx_description
1 polymer ?
#
loop_
_entity_poly.entity_id
_entity_poly.type
_entity_poly.pdbx_seq_one_letter_code
_entity_poly.pdbx_strand_id
1 'polypeptide(L)'
;MLGIRYIKVQPTTYLLQYRRGKLVREGAGLAFYYYAPLSTLAAVPIASRDTGFMLELVTADFQTVSVQGEISFRIDAPRRAAALLDYSLNAQGAYNSQDPRRLPERVVVQAKVIIQQAIQRLNLRDALRAPSDIAHTVHTKLGEQAEIQALGLAILGVSIIAIHPTKDIARALEAEAREANLQAADDAVYQRRMAAVQNERAIRQNELDTEVAVEEKRRQIEETKLEAKAALARRQHEVDKAHITAEIILEEERRTYFAVRSENLRTRADADAYRLHAFMRALEKVEPKTIQLLTESGMNPDQLIAQAFGDLAARAEKIGQLSISPELLQGLLQPKPEKKRN
;
A
#
# COMPACT_ATOMS: atom_id res chain seq x y z
N MET A 1 37.45 87.85 34.42
CA MET A 1 36.68 86.69 34.92
C MET A 1 37.61 85.75 35.70
N LEU A 2 37.19 85.25 36.87
CA LEU A 2 38.00 84.55 37.88
C LEU A 2 38.63 83.19 37.46
N GLY A 3 38.65 82.83 36.17
CA GLY A 3 39.29 81.61 35.65
C GLY A 3 38.65 80.28 36.09
N ILE A 4 37.66 80.31 36.98
CA ILE A 4 36.89 79.14 37.45
C ILE A 4 35.81 78.83 36.41
N ARG A 5 35.75 77.57 35.99
CA ARG A 5 34.73 77.05 35.07
C ARG A 5 34.10 75.79 35.65
N TYR A 6 32.89 75.51 35.21
CA TYR A 6 32.16 74.31 35.57
C TYR A 6 32.11 73.38 34.36
N ILE A 7 32.36 72.09 34.58
CA ILE A 7 32.14 71.06 33.57
C ILE A 7 31.22 69.98 34.14
N LYS A 8 30.31 69.48 33.30
CA LYS A 8 29.45 68.33 33.55
C LYS A 8 29.46 67.47 32.30
N VAL A 9 29.93 66.23 32.43
CA VAL A 9 29.93 65.26 31.32
C VAL A 9 28.88 64.17 31.54
N GLN A 10 28.48 63.52 30.44
CA GLN A 10 27.55 62.40 30.49
C GLN A 10 28.20 61.17 31.12
N PRO A 11 27.43 60.23 31.69
CA PRO A 11 27.95 58.96 32.21
C PRO A 11 28.72 58.13 31.17
N THR A 12 28.44 58.35 29.89
CA THR A 12 29.09 57.72 28.73
C THR A 12 30.42 58.38 28.34
N THR A 13 30.88 59.37 29.11
CA THR A 13 32.14 60.09 28.88
C THR A 13 33.02 60.00 30.11
N TYR A 14 34.25 59.56 29.92
CA TYR A 14 35.27 59.48 30.95
C TYR A 14 36.12 60.75 30.92
N LEU A 15 36.13 61.51 32.01
CA LEU A 15 36.87 62.76 32.10
C LEU A 15 38.18 62.53 32.83
N LEU A 16 39.27 63.12 32.33
CA LEU A 16 40.60 63.14 32.92
C LEU A 16 40.98 64.61 33.16
N GLN A 17 41.28 64.97 34.41
CA GLN A 17 41.78 66.29 34.78
C GLN A 17 43.28 66.24 35.05
N TYR A 18 44.03 66.93 34.21
CA TYR A 18 45.45 67.17 34.40
C TYR A 18 45.67 68.55 35.01
N ARG A 19 46.51 68.65 36.04
CA ARG A 19 46.96 69.91 36.62
C ARG A 19 48.48 69.87 36.72
N ARG A 20 49.16 70.83 36.08
CA ARG A 20 50.64 70.86 36.01
C ARG A 20 51.23 69.52 35.57
N GLY A 21 50.62 68.88 34.56
CA GLY A 21 51.08 67.60 34.00
C GLY A 21 50.76 66.35 34.84
N LYS A 22 50.15 66.47 36.02
CA LYS A 22 49.76 65.32 36.85
C LYS A 22 48.25 65.09 36.77
N LEU A 23 47.84 63.83 36.71
CA LEU A 23 46.44 63.43 36.78
C LEU A 23 45.93 63.63 38.21
N VAL A 24 44.93 64.50 38.38
CA VAL A 24 44.38 64.87 39.70
C VAL A 24 43.03 64.22 39.95
N ARG A 25 42.21 64.06 38.90
CA ARG A 25 40.86 63.51 39.02
C ARG A 25 40.48 62.83 37.72
N GLU A 26 39.75 61.73 37.84
CA GLU A 26 39.19 61.03 36.70
C GLU A 26 37.95 60.21 37.07
N GLY A 27 37.13 59.89 36.07
CA GLY A 27 35.93 59.09 36.25
C GLY A 27 34.89 59.31 35.15
N ALA A 28 33.90 58.42 35.08
CA ALA A 28 32.76 58.53 34.19
C ALA A 28 31.69 59.47 34.77
N GLY A 29 31.06 60.31 33.94
CA GLY A 29 29.92 61.14 34.36
C GLY A 29 30.24 62.21 35.40
N LEU A 30 31.50 62.63 35.51
CA LEU A 30 31.91 63.61 36.51
C LEU A 30 31.33 65.01 36.25
N ALA A 31 31.06 65.72 37.34
CA ALA A 31 30.69 67.13 37.33
C ALA A 31 31.47 67.87 38.42
N PHE A 32 32.16 68.95 38.07
CA PHE A 32 32.92 69.75 39.03
C PHE A 32 33.35 71.13 38.50
N TYR A 33 33.73 71.99 39.43
CA TYR A 33 34.43 73.24 39.14
C TYR A 33 35.94 73.02 39.03
N TYR A 34 36.57 73.69 38.07
CA TYR A 34 38.01 73.64 37.85
C TYR A 34 38.56 75.03 37.49
N TYR A 35 39.84 75.24 37.79
CA TYR A 35 40.54 76.46 37.43
C TYR A 35 41.20 76.29 36.06
N ALA A 36 40.62 76.89 35.03
CA ALA A 36 40.99 76.70 33.63
C ALA A 36 42.45 77.05 33.30
N PRO A 37 43.06 78.13 33.85
CA PRO A 37 44.45 78.47 33.52
C PRO A 37 45.52 77.45 33.96
N LEU A 38 45.23 76.57 34.92
CA LEU A 38 46.19 75.58 35.44
C LEU A 38 45.77 74.12 35.17
N SER A 39 44.62 73.91 34.52
CA SER A 39 44.04 72.59 34.34
C SER A 39 43.75 72.32 32.86
N THR A 40 44.15 71.15 32.38
CA THR A 40 43.76 70.61 31.08
C THR A 40 42.78 69.47 31.32
N LEU A 41 41.66 69.48 30.59
CA LEU A 41 40.67 68.42 30.65
C LEU A 41 40.77 67.58 29.38
N ALA A 42 40.72 66.27 29.51
CA ALA A 42 40.55 65.35 28.39
C ALA A 42 39.27 64.54 28.59
N ALA A 43 38.46 64.43 27.54
CA ALA A 43 37.19 63.70 27.59
C ALA A 43 37.21 62.53 26.62
N VAL A 44 37.12 61.32 27.14
CA VAL A 44 37.19 60.09 26.35
C VAL A 44 35.78 59.48 26.29
N PRO A 45 35.16 59.33 25.11
CA PRO A 45 33.86 58.69 24.99
C PRO A 45 33.99 57.19 25.22
N ILE A 46 33.30 56.67 26.23
CA ILE A 46 33.28 55.23 26.58
C ILE A 46 32.01 54.52 26.10
N ALA A 47 31.07 55.25 25.50
CA ALA A 47 29.93 54.65 24.81
C ALA A 47 30.36 53.72 23.68
N SER A 48 29.53 52.71 23.41
CA SER A 48 29.60 51.94 22.17
C SER A 48 29.47 52.88 20.97
N ARG A 49 30.29 52.64 19.95
CA ARG A 49 30.23 53.32 18.67
C ARG A 49 30.23 52.27 17.58
N ASP A 50 29.34 52.48 16.63
CA ASP A 50 29.25 51.65 15.45
C ASP A 50 29.81 52.42 14.26
N THR A 51 30.54 51.73 13.40
CA THR A 51 31.17 52.32 12.22
C THR A 51 31.01 51.39 11.04
N GLY A 52 30.21 51.84 10.08
CA GLY A 52 30.01 51.16 8.81
C GLY A 52 31.24 51.27 7.90
N PHE A 53 31.40 50.27 7.04
CA PHE A 53 32.39 50.27 5.98
C PHE A 53 31.80 49.66 4.71
N MET A 54 32.29 50.15 3.57
CA MET A 54 32.03 49.56 2.25
C MET A 54 33.35 49.48 1.50
N LEU A 55 33.71 48.28 1.06
CA LEU A 55 35.00 47.97 0.47
C LEU A 55 34.80 47.26 -0.86
N GLU A 56 35.49 47.69 -1.90
CA GLU A 56 35.61 46.95 -3.15
C GLU A 56 36.91 46.14 -3.10
N LEU A 57 36.78 44.83 -3.27
CA LEU A 57 37.85 43.85 -3.12
C LEU A 57 37.82 42.86 -4.28
N VAL A 58 38.91 42.13 -4.45
CA VAL A 58 39.05 41.13 -5.51
C VAL A 58 39.27 39.76 -4.87
N THR A 59 38.51 38.77 -5.33
CA THR A 59 38.57 37.36 -4.90
C THR A 59 39.74 36.62 -5.56
N ALA A 60 39.97 35.36 -5.15
CA ALA A 60 41.03 34.52 -5.70
C ALA A 60 40.87 34.23 -7.21
N ASP A 61 39.64 34.21 -7.70
CA ASP A 61 39.27 34.05 -9.12
C ASP A 61 39.16 35.39 -9.88
N PHE A 62 39.80 36.44 -9.36
CA PHE A 62 39.87 37.78 -9.97
C PHE A 62 38.52 38.45 -10.19
N GLN A 63 37.50 38.10 -9.38
CA GLN A 63 36.19 38.73 -9.43
C GLN A 63 36.12 39.89 -8.45
N THR A 64 35.53 41.00 -8.88
CA THR A 64 35.34 42.17 -8.02
C THR A 64 34.07 41.99 -7.18
N VAL A 65 34.21 42.16 -5.87
CA VAL A 65 33.12 42.06 -4.88
C VAL A 65 33.10 43.30 -3.99
N SER A 66 31.91 43.80 -3.70
CA SER A 66 31.65 44.86 -2.75
C SER A 66 31.22 44.23 -1.42
N VAL A 67 31.97 44.49 -0.36
CA VAL A 67 31.67 44.03 1.00
C VAL A 67 31.24 45.21 1.84
N GLN A 68 30.04 45.09 2.41
CA GLN A 68 29.43 46.06 3.31
C GLN A 68 29.28 45.45 4.69
N GLY A 69 29.66 46.20 5.71
CA GLY A 69 29.58 45.75 7.09
C GLY A 69 29.68 46.88 8.09
N GLU A 70 29.66 46.50 9.36
CA GLU A 70 29.70 47.40 10.50
C GLU A 70 30.56 46.81 11.61
N ILE A 71 31.27 47.68 12.31
CA ILE A 71 32.12 47.34 13.45
C ILE A 71 31.63 48.13 14.65
N SER A 72 31.26 47.40 15.70
CA SER A 72 30.90 47.96 17.00
C SER A 72 32.10 47.87 17.93
N PHE A 73 32.53 49.01 18.47
CA PHE A 73 33.64 49.07 19.42
C PHE A 73 33.41 50.12 20.50
N ARG A 74 34.12 49.97 21.63
CA ARG A 74 34.15 50.97 22.71
C ARG A 74 35.56 51.15 23.26
N ILE A 75 35.80 52.29 23.90
CA ILE A 75 37.05 52.52 24.63
C ILE A 75 36.89 51.92 26.04
N ASP A 76 37.60 50.83 26.32
CA ASP A 76 37.55 50.14 27.61
C ASP A 76 38.63 50.64 28.58
N ALA A 77 39.78 51.10 28.04
CA ALA A 77 40.86 51.69 28.83
C ALA A 77 41.10 53.18 28.48
N PRO A 78 40.30 54.12 29.04
CA PRO A 78 40.37 55.55 28.72
C PRO A 78 41.74 56.20 28.91
N ARG A 79 42.49 55.77 29.93
CA ARG A 79 43.84 56.29 30.20
C ARG A 79 44.82 55.98 29.07
N ARG A 80 44.75 54.78 28.48
CA ARG A 80 45.64 54.38 27.36
C ARG A 80 45.28 55.17 26.10
N ALA A 81 43.98 55.28 25.81
CA ALA A 81 43.48 56.08 24.69
C ALA A 81 43.94 57.53 24.79
N ALA A 82 43.82 58.16 25.97
CA ALA A 82 44.25 59.55 26.19
C ALA A 82 45.78 59.76 26.24
N ALA A 83 46.57 58.69 26.39
CA ALA A 83 48.02 58.77 26.32
C ALA A 83 48.53 58.75 24.87
N LEU A 84 47.78 58.12 23.96
CA LEU A 84 48.15 57.97 22.55
C LEU A 84 47.46 58.97 21.63
N LEU A 85 46.25 59.42 21.99
CA LEU A 85 45.43 60.34 21.19
C LEU A 85 45.08 61.58 22.00
N ASP A 86 45.01 62.73 21.32
CA ASP A 86 44.66 63.98 21.97
C ASP A 86 43.14 64.12 22.13
N TYR A 87 42.65 63.78 23.32
CA TYR A 87 41.27 64.01 23.76
C TYR A 87 41.08 65.33 24.53
N SER A 88 42.05 66.24 24.49
CA SER A 88 41.99 67.49 25.24
C SER A 88 40.87 68.40 24.75
N LEU A 89 40.23 69.07 25.70
CA LEU A 89 39.11 69.99 25.46
C LEU A 89 39.59 71.44 25.42
N ASN A 90 39.02 72.21 24.50
CA ASN A 90 39.18 73.64 24.43
C ASN A 90 38.29 74.36 25.46
N ALA A 91 38.38 75.69 25.46
CA ALA A 91 37.61 76.54 26.35
C ALA A 91 36.08 76.38 26.23
N GLN A 92 35.62 75.97 25.05
CA GLN A 92 34.23 75.80 24.67
C GLN A 92 33.73 74.35 24.87
N GLY A 93 34.59 73.43 25.32
CA GLY A 93 34.25 72.02 25.51
C GLY A 93 34.30 71.17 24.24
N ALA A 94 34.87 71.67 23.14
CA ALA A 94 35.16 70.88 21.94
C ALA A 94 36.58 70.32 21.97
N TYR A 95 36.84 69.25 21.22
CA TYR A 95 38.17 68.66 21.12
C TYR A 95 39.17 69.61 20.42
N ASN A 96 40.40 69.70 20.93
CA ASN A 96 41.49 70.44 20.29
C ASN A 96 42.04 69.70 19.05
N SER A 97 42.02 68.37 19.07
CA SER A 97 42.50 67.51 17.97
C SER A 97 41.36 66.86 17.19
N GLN A 98 41.69 66.39 15.98
CA GLN A 98 40.82 65.54 15.16
C GLN A 98 40.94 64.05 15.51
N ASP A 99 41.87 63.65 16.39
CA ASP A 99 42.10 62.24 16.74
C ASP A 99 40.83 61.50 17.18
N PRO A 100 39.93 62.07 18.03
CA PRO A 100 38.68 61.41 18.41
C PRO A 100 37.72 61.16 17.22
N ARG A 101 37.84 61.97 16.16
CA ARG A 101 37.06 61.84 14.93
C ARG A 101 37.68 60.83 13.96
N ARG A 102 39.01 60.72 13.92
CA ARG A 102 39.75 59.79 13.05
C ARG A 102 39.87 58.37 13.61
N LEU A 103 39.62 58.18 14.90
CA LEU A 103 39.68 56.85 15.54
C LEU A 103 38.81 55.79 14.81
N PRO A 104 37.53 56.04 14.49
CA PRO A 104 36.73 55.10 13.70
C PRO A 104 37.36 54.74 12.35
N GLU A 105 37.90 55.73 11.63
CA GLU A 105 38.56 55.51 10.33
C GLU A 105 39.77 54.60 10.48
N ARG A 106 40.58 54.77 11.54
CA ARG A 106 41.73 53.90 11.83
C ARG A 106 41.30 52.45 12.07
N VAL A 107 40.22 52.22 12.83
CA VAL A 107 39.68 50.88 13.07
C VAL A 107 39.21 50.24 11.76
N VAL A 108 38.52 50.99 10.92
CA VAL A 108 38.07 50.52 9.59
C VAL A 108 39.25 50.18 8.69
N VAL A 109 40.33 50.97 8.69
CA VAL A 109 41.55 50.67 7.91
C VAL A 109 42.16 49.34 8.33
N GLN A 110 42.24 49.06 9.63
CA GLN A 110 42.75 47.79 10.12
C GLN A 110 41.85 46.60 9.76
N ALA A 111 40.54 46.77 9.93
CA ALA A 111 39.58 45.76 9.50
C ALA A 111 39.65 45.50 8.00
N LYS A 112 39.83 46.54 7.17
CA LYS A 112 39.99 46.43 5.71
C LYS A 112 41.13 45.49 5.34
N VAL A 113 42.29 45.60 5.99
CA VAL A 113 43.44 44.73 5.73
C VAL A 113 43.09 43.27 6.03
N ILE A 114 42.42 43.02 7.16
CA ILE A 114 42.01 41.66 7.55
C ILE A 114 40.98 41.09 6.58
N ILE A 115 39.97 41.87 6.20
CA ILE A 115 38.92 41.47 5.26
C ILE A 115 39.54 41.17 3.89
N GLN A 116 40.44 42.03 3.41
CA GLN A 116 41.13 41.84 2.15
C GLN A 116 41.89 40.51 2.12
N GLN A 117 42.64 40.19 3.18
CA GLN A 117 43.36 38.92 3.28
C GLN A 117 42.42 37.71 3.33
N ALA A 118 41.24 37.84 3.93
CA ALA A 118 40.25 36.77 3.97
C ALA A 118 39.63 36.53 2.58
N ILE A 119 39.23 37.60 1.88
CA ILE A 119 38.56 37.51 0.58
C ILE A 119 39.49 37.07 -0.54
N GLN A 120 40.75 37.51 -0.54
CA GLN A 120 41.74 37.12 -1.56
C GLN A 120 42.05 35.61 -1.55
N ARG A 121 41.65 34.88 -0.51
CA ARG A 121 41.81 33.42 -0.39
C ARG A 121 40.58 32.64 -0.83
N LEU A 122 39.45 33.30 -1.04
CA LEU A 122 38.18 32.68 -1.39
C LEU A 122 37.85 32.95 -2.86
N ASN A 123 37.24 31.96 -3.51
CA ASN A 123 36.61 32.15 -4.81
C ASN A 123 35.29 32.91 -4.63
N LEU A 124 34.74 33.48 -5.72
CA LEU A 124 33.51 34.26 -5.65
C LEU A 124 32.36 33.55 -4.93
N ARG A 125 32.09 32.28 -5.27
CA ARG A 125 30.99 31.51 -4.67
C ARG A 125 31.16 31.29 -3.17
N ASP A 126 32.39 31.04 -2.73
CA ASP A 126 32.69 30.83 -1.32
C ASP A 126 32.64 32.15 -0.54
N ALA A 127 33.13 33.24 -1.14
CA ALA A 127 33.04 34.58 -0.57
C ALA A 127 31.58 35.00 -0.35
N LEU A 128 30.67 34.70 -1.28
CA LEU A 128 29.23 34.98 -1.14
C LEU A 128 28.54 34.15 -0.05
N ARG A 129 29.11 33.01 0.33
CA ARG A 129 28.57 32.10 1.38
C ARG A 129 29.23 32.29 2.74
N ALA A 130 30.37 32.98 2.81
CA ALA A 130 31.16 33.18 4.02
C ALA A 130 30.97 34.51 4.80
N PRO A 131 29.85 35.28 4.74
CA PRO A 131 29.71 36.49 5.55
C PRO A 131 29.93 36.28 7.06
N SER A 132 29.44 35.18 7.63
CA SER A 132 29.60 34.86 9.05
C SER A 132 31.05 34.58 9.41
N ASP A 133 31.75 33.84 8.55
CA ASP A 133 33.10 33.35 8.80
C ASP A 133 34.11 34.48 8.68
N ILE A 134 33.91 35.37 7.70
CA ILE A 134 34.71 36.59 7.56
C ILE A 134 34.45 37.51 8.76
N ALA A 135 33.20 37.70 9.19
CA ALA A 135 32.88 38.51 10.37
C ALA A 135 33.59 37.99 11.64
N HIS A 136 33.54 36.68 11.88
CA HIS A 136 34.21 36.05 13.02
C HIS A 136 35.74 36.17 12.94
N THR A 137 36.30 35.98 11.75
CA THR A 137 37.74 36.14 11.51
C THR A 137 38.20 37.57 11.78
N VAL A 138 37.44 38.57 11.32
CA VAL A 138 37.74 39.99 11.53
C VAL A 138 37.63 40.34 13.00
N HIS A 139 36.55 39.92 13.68
CA HIS A 139 36.37 40.16 15.11
C HIS A 139 37.57 39.66 15.93
N THR A 140 37.99 38.42 15.69
CA THR A 140 39.10 37.79 16.42
C THR A 140 40.43 38.49 16.12
N LYS A 141 40.79 38.61 14.83
CA LYS A 141 42.07 39.20 14.43
C LYS A 141 42.18 40.68 14.80
N LEU A 142 41.09 41.44 14.70
CA LEU A 142 41.08 42.86 15.07
C LEU A 142 41.28 43.04 16.59
N GLY A 143 40.74 42.15 17.41
CA GLY A 143 40.99 42.14 18.86
C GLY A 143 42.43 41.77 19.24
N GLU A 144 43.11 40.96 18.43
CA GLU A 144 44.50 40.53 18.63
C GLU A 144 45.53 41.58 18.18
N GLN A 145 45.13 42.56 17.36
CA GLN A 145 46.06 43.57 16.86
C GLN A 145 46.63 44.43 17.98
N ALA A 146 47.96 44.52 18.02
CA ALA A 146 48.70 45.33 18.99
C ALA A 146 48.28 46.81 18.96
N GLU A 147 47.97 47.38 17.80
CA GLU A 147 47.49 48.76 17.68
C GLU A 147 46.15 48.99 18.40
N ILE A 148 45.19 48.07 18.23
CA ILE A 148 43.86 48.15 18.86
C ILE A 148 43.98 48.02 20.38
N GLN A 149 44.82 47.10 20.84
CA GLN A 149 45.10 46.89 22.27
C GLN A 149 45.85 48.07 22.90
N ALA A 150 46.79 48.67 22.18
CA ALA A 150 47.53 49.85 22.62
C ALA A 150 46.60 51.05 22.81
N LEU A 151 45.65 51.24 21.90
CA LEU A 151 44.60 52.27 22.00
C LEU A 151 43.58 52.01 23.11
N GLY A 152 43.56 50.81 23.70
CA GLY A 152 42.62 50.46 24.77
C GLY A 152 41.19 50.25 24.27
N LEU A 153 41.04 49.83 23.01
CA LEU A 153 39.75 49.56 22.39
C LEU A 153 39.29 48.12 22.69
N ALA A 154 38.00 47.95 22.92
CA ALA A 154 37.33 46.66 22.96
C ALA A 154 36.39 46.56 21.76
N ILE A 155 36.60 45.55 20.92
CA ILE A 155 35.69 45.22 19.83
C ILE A 155 34.50 44.47 20.44
N LEU A 156 33.29 44.98 20.21
CA LEU A 156 32.05 44.39 20.72
C LEU A 156 31.44 43.43 19.72
N GLY A 157 31.58 43.74 18.43
CA GLY A 157 31.01 42.95 17.36
C GLY A 157 31.49 43.42 16.00
N VAL A 158 31.47 42.50 15.05
CA VAL A 158 31.67 42.77 13.63
C VAL A 158 30.55 42.06 12.88
N SER A 159 29.85 42.78 12.02
CA SER A 159 28.79 42.24 11.18
C SER A 159 29.07 42.55 9.72
N ILE A 160 28.93 41.55 8.87
CA ILE A 160 28.94 41.73 7.41
C ILE A 160 27.48 41.72 6.96
N ILE A 161 27.03 42.88 6.47
CA ILE A 161 25.65 43.12 6.06
C ILE A 161 25.40 42.48 4.70
N ALA A 162 26.34 42.67 3.77
CA ALA A 162 26.21 42.16 2.42
C ALA A 162 27.56 41.97 1.73
N ILE A 163 27.64 40.94 0.89
CA ILE A 163 28.71 40.72 -0.08
C ILE A 163 28.03 40.62 -1.44
N HIS A 164 28.28 41.59 -2.31
CA HIS A 164 27.69 41.63 -3.64
C HIS A 164 28.77 41.61 -4.72
N PRO A 165 28.66 40.78 -5.76
CA PRO A 165 29.50 40.91 -6.94
C PRO A 165 29.10 42.16 -7.75
N THR A 166 29.90 42.48 -8.76
CA THR A 166 29.50 43.47 -9.77
C THR A 166 28.19 43.05 -10.45
N LYS A 167 27.39 44.03 -10.91
CA LYS A 167 26.06 43.78 -11.50
C LYS A 167 26.09 42.79 -12.65
N ASP A 168 27.14 42.81 -13.47
CA ASP A 168 27.28 41.91 -14.62
C ASP A 168 27.54 40.47 -14.19
N ILE A 169 28.41 40.26 -13.20
CA ILE A 169 28.69 38.94 -12.63
C ILE A 169 27.50 38.40 -11.84
N ALA A 170 26.78 39.26 -11.12
CA ALA A 170 25.54 38.88 -10.45
C ALA A 170 24.51 38.33 -11.45
N ARG A 171 24.29 39.05 -12.57
CA ARG A 171 23.40 38.60 -13.66
C ARG A 171 23.86 37.30 -14.29
N ALA A 172 25.16 37.13 -14.52
CA ALA A 172 25.71 35.88 -15.05
C ALA A 172 25.48 34.70 -14.11
N LEU A 173 25.71 34.89 -12.81
CA LEU A 173 25.49 33.86 -11.79
C LEU A 173 24.00 33.50 -11.63
N GLU A 174 23.11 34.49 -11.71
CA GLU A 174 21.66 34.28 -11.71
C GLU A 174 21.20 33.47 -12.94
N ALA A 175 21.75 33.77 -14.12
CA ALA A 175 21.45 33.03 -15.34
C ALA A 175 21.94 31.58 -15.26
N GLU A 176 23.17 31.35 -14.79
CA GLU A 176 23.72 30.01 -14.57
C GLU A 176 22.90 29.22 -13.55
N ALA A 177 22.52 29.84 -12.43
CA ALA A 177 21.69 29.20 -11.41
C ALA A 177 20.29 28.87 -11.95
N ARG A 178 19.72 29.73 -12.80
CA ARG A 178 18.44 29.46 -13.47
C ARG A 178 18.55 28.27 -14.40
N GLU A 179 19.60 28.20 -15.22
CA GLU A 179 19.82 27.09 -16.14
C GLU A 179 20.04 25.77 -15.39
N ALA A 180 20.87 25.77 -14.35
CA ALA A 180 21.10 24.60 -13.51
C ALA A 180 19.80 24.09 -12.86
N ASN A 181 18.92 25.01 -12.41
CA ASN A 181 17.62 24.65 -11.86
C ASN A 181 16.66 24.07 -12.92
N LEU A 182 16.69 24.60 -14.16
CA LEU A 182 15.91 24.04 -15.27
C LEU A 182 16.40 22.63 -15.63
N GLN A 183 17.72 22.45 -15.74
CA GLN A 183 18.31 21.13 -15.99
C GLN A 183 17.94 20.13 -14.89
N ALA A 184 18.02 20.52 -13.62
CA ALA A 184 17.62 19.66 -12.50
C ALA A 184 16.13 19.28 -12.54
N ALA A 185 15.27 20.19 -13.01
CA ALA A 185 13.85 19.90 -13.20
C ALA A 185 13.61 18.91 -14.34
N ASP A 186 14.29 19.09 -15.48
CA ASP A 186 14.21 18.17 -16.62
C ASP A 186 14.75 16.78 -16.26
N ASP A 187 15.86 16.72 -15.53
CA ASP A 187 16.41 15.47 -15.01
C ASP A 187 15.41 14.77 -14.09
N ALA A 188 14.75 15.51 -13.19
CA ALA A 188 13.71 14.94 -12.33
C ALA A 188 12.51 14.42 -13.13
N VAL A 189 12.11 15.11 -14.21
CA VAL A 189 11.04 14.64 -15.11
C VAL A 189 11.49 13.39 -15.86
N TYR A 190 12.72 13.35 -16.37
CA TYR A 190 13.29 12.20 -17.06
C TYR A 190 13.34 10.98 -16.13
N GLN A 191 13.85 11.14 -14.90
CA GLN A 191 13.91 10.07 -13.91
C GLN A 191 12.52 9.51 -13.57
N ARG A 192 11.51 10.38 -13.40
CA ARG A 192 10.12 9.94 -13.19
C ARG A 192 9.57 9.15 -14.38
N ARG A 193 9.84 9.59 -15.61
CA ARG A 193 9.43 8.88 -16.84
C ARG A 193 10.12 7.53 -16.96
N MET A 194 11.42 7.46 -16.69
CA MET A 194 12.16 6.20 -16.72
C MET A 194 11.63 5.22 -15.68
N ALA A 195 11.35 5.67 -14.46
CA ALA A 195 10.73 4.84 -13.43
C ALA A 195 9.32 4.34 -13.86
N ALA A 196 8.50 5.20 -14.47
CA ALA A 196 7.19 4.79 -14.98
C ALA A 196 7.28 3.72 -16.08
N VAL A 197 8.21 3.88 -17.04
CA VAL A 197 8.43 2.90 -18.12
C VAL A 197 8.99 1.59 -17.58
N GLN A 198 9.92 1.63 -16.63
CA GLN A 198 10.43 0.43 -15.97
C GLN A 198 9.33 -0.31 -15.21
N ASN A 199 8.48 0.43 -14.50
CA ASN A 199 7.32 -0.15 -13.82
C ASN A 199 6.34 -0.77 -14.82
N GLU A 200 6.05 -0.10 -15.94
CA GLU A 200 5.17 -0.66 -16.97
C GLU A 200 5.74 -1.94 -17.59
N ARG A 201 7.05 -1.98 -17.86
CA ARG A 201 7.73 -3.21 -18.31
C ARG A 201 7.63 -4.33 -17.27
N ALA A 202 7.84 -4.01 -16.00
CA ALA A 202 7.73 -4.98 -14.90
C ALA A 202 6.29 -5.50 -14.75
N ILE A 203 5.28 -4.64 -14.88
CA ILE A 203 3.86 -5.02 -14.85
C ILE A 203 3.56 -5.96 -16.02
N ARG A 204 3.93 -5.61 -17.25
CA ARG A 204 3.70 -6.47 -18.42
C ARG A 204 4.40 -7.82 -18.30
N GLN A 205 5.62 -7.85 -17.74
CA GLN A 205 6.31 -9.12 -17.50
C GLN A 205 5.56 -9.98 -16.49
N ASN A 206 5.12 -9.39 -15.36
CA ASN A 206 4.32 -10.11 -14.36
C ASN A 206 2.97 -10.58 -14.93
N GLU A 207 2.33 -9.79 -15.79
CA GLU A 207 1.09 -10.17 -16.49
C GLU A 207 1.31 -11.39 -17.39
N LEU A 208 2.36 -11.38 -18.22
CA LEU A 208 2.73 -12.52 -19.06
C LEU A 208 3.05 -13.77 -18.23
N ASP A 209 3.81 -13.63 -17.15
CA ASP A 209 4.14 -14.74 -16.25
C ASP A 209 2.87 -15.29 -15.58
N THR A 210 1.91 -14.42 -15.24
CA THR A 210 0.61 -14.82 -14.70
C THR A 210 -0.23 -15.56 -15.74
N GLU A 211 -0.25 -15.10 -17.00
CA GLU A 211 -0.95 -15.79 -18.10
C GLU A 211 -0.37 -17.19 -18.34
N VAL A 212 0.96 -17.32 -18.35
CA VAL A 212 1.64 -18.62 -18.46
C VAL A 212 1.23 -19.54 -17.30
N ALA A 213 1.26 -19.04 -16.06
CA ALA A 213 0.86 -19.82 -14.89
C ALA A 213 -0.62 -20.26 -14.94
N VAL A 214 -1.50 -19.41 -15.47
CA VAL A 214 -2.93 -19.74 -15.65
C VAL A 214 -3.11 -20.84 -16.70
N GLU A 215 -2.42 -20.75 -17.84
CA GLU A 215 -2.49 -21.78 -18.88
C GLU A 215 -1.90 -23.12 -18.43
N GLU A 216 -0.78 -23.11 -17.69
CA GLU A 216 -0.23 -24.32 -17.06
C GLU A 216 -1.22 -24.96 -16.07
N LYS A 217 -1.86 -24.14 -15.22
CA LYS A 217 -2.93 -24.59 -14.31
C LYS A 217 -4.12 -25.18 -15.07
N ARG A 218 -4.54 -24.55 -16.17
CA ARG A 218 -5.64 -25.06 -17.02
C ARG A 218 -5.28 -26.42 -17.61
N ARG A 219 -4.07 -26.56 -18.15
CA ARG A 219 -3.58 -27.83 -18.67
C ARG A 219 -3.58 -28.91 -17.59
N GLN A 220 -3.06 -28.63 -16.40
CA GLN A 220 -3.10 -29.57 -15.26
C GLN A 220 -4.54 -29.97 -14.89
N ILE A 221 -5.48 -29.02 -14.89
CA ILE A 221 -6.90 -29.30 -14.61
C ILE A 221 -7.49 -30.21 -15.68
N GLU A 222 -7.24 -29.96 -16.96
CA GLU A 222 -7.74 -30.80 -18.05
C GLU A 222 -7.13 -32.21 -18.03
N GLU A 223 -5.81 -32.34 -17.78
CA GLU A 223 -5.15 -33.63 -17.57
C GLU A 223 -5.80 -34.40 -16.40
N THR A 224 -6.01 -33.73 -15.25
CA THR A 224 -6.67 -34.32 -14.07
C THR A 224 -8.12 -34.74 -14.37
N LYS A 225 -8.87 -33.93 -15.14
CA LYS A 225 -10.25 -34.29 -15.56
C LYS A 225 -10.26 -35.51 -16.49
N LEU A 226 -9.31 -35.61 -17.41
CA LEU A 226 -9.18 -36.76 -18.31
C LEU A 226 -8.83 -38.02 -17.52
N GLU A 227 -7.90 -37.94 -16.57
CA GLU A 227 -7.57 -39.04 -15.67
C GLU A 227 -8.78 -39.47 -14.82
N ALA A 228 -9.52 -38.51 -14.27
CA ALA A 228 -10.75 -38.80 -13.53
C ALA A 228 -11.81 -39.49 -14.39
N LYS A 229 -12.02 -39.02 -15.64
CA LYS A 229 -12.92 -39.68 -16.61
C LYS A 229 -12.46 -41.10 -16.95
N ALA A 230 -11.16 -41.29 -17.17
CA ALA A 230 -10.59 -42.62 -17.44
C ALA A 230 -10.77 -43.56 -16.23
N ALA A 231 -10.59 -43.06 -15.01
CA ALA A 231 -10.83 -43.82 -13.78
C ALA A 231 -12.32 -44.20 -13.61
N LEU A 232 -13.24 -43.28 -13.90
CA LEU A 232 -14.68 -43.57 -13.91
C LEU A 232 -15.03 -44.64 -14.96
N ALA A 233 -14.54 -44.51 -16.19
CA ALA A 233 -14.78 -45.50 -17.25
C ALA A 233 -14.22 -46.89 -16.88
N ARG A 234 -13.04 -46.95 -16.26
CA ARG A 234 -12.47 -48.21 -15.73
C ARG A 234 -13.37 -48.82 -14.66
N ARG A 235 -13.82 -48.03 -13.67
CA ARG A 235 -14.76 -48.51 -12.65
C ARG A 235 -16.08 -48.98 -13.25
N GLN A 236 -16.61 -48.27 -14.24
CA GLN A 236 -17.83 -48.65 -14.95
C GLN A 236 -17.66 -50.04 -15.59
N HIS A 237 -16.55 -50.25 -16.32
CA HIS A 237 -16.24 -51.54 -16.92
C HIS A 237 -16.05 -52.66 -15.89
N GLU A 238 -15.48 -52.38 -14.71
CA GLU A 238 -15.38 -53.35 -13.62
C GLU A 238 -16.77 -53.72 -13.07
N VAL A 239 -17.65 -52.74 -12.87
CA VAL A 239 -19.04 -52.97 -12.44
C VAL A 239 -19.80 -53.78 -13.48
N ASP A 240 -19.68 -53.44 -14.77
CA ASP A 240 -20.34 -54.17 -15.86
C ASP A 240 -19.85 -55.62 -15.94
N LYS A 241 -18.55 -55.86 -15.79
CA LYS A 241 -17.98 -57.22 -15.72
C LYS A 241 -18.53 -58.00 -14.53
N ALA A 242 -18.60 -57.37 -13.36
CA ALA A 242 -19.17 -57.99 -12.17
C ALA A 242 -20.65 -58.34 -12.37
N HIS A 243 -21.42 -57.45 -13.02
CA HIS A 243 -22.83 -57.67 -13.36
C HIS A 243 -23.00 -58.86 -14.30
N ILE A 244 -22.27 -58.91 -15.41
CA ILE A 244 -22.32 -60.04 -16.37
C ILE A 244 -21.93 -61.35 -15.66
N THR A 245 -20.91 -61.33 -14.80
CA THR A 245 -20.50 -62.52 -14.05
C THR A 245 -21.61 -63.00 -13.13
N ALA A 246 -22.30 -62.08 -12.43
CA ALA A 246 -23.46 -62.41 -11.60
C ALA A 246 -24.63 -62.97 -12.42
N GLU A 247 -24.91 -62.43 -13.61
CA GLU A 247 -25.93 -62.96 -14.53
C GLU A 247 -25.61 -64.38 -15.01
N ILE A 248 -24.35 -64.67 -15.35
CA ILE A 248 -23.91 -66.01 -15.74
C ILE A 248 -24.15 -67.00 -14.60
N ILE A 249 -23.75 -66.66 -13.38
CA ILE A 249 -23.96 -67.51 -12.19
C ILE A 249 -25.46 -67.78 -11.98
N LEU A 250 -26.28 -66.74 -12.06
CA LEU A 250 -27.73 -66.85 -11.87
C LEU A 250 -28.39 -67.72 -12.96
N GLU A 251 -27.91 -67.63 -14.20
CA GLU A 251 -28.41 -68.44 -15.31
C GLU A 251 -27.96 -69.91 -15.20
N GLU A 252 -26.75 -70.18 -14.69
CA GLU A 252 -26.30 -71.53 -14.31
C GLU A 252 -27.16 -72.12 -13.19
N GLU A 253 -27.42 -71.35 -12.12
CA GLU A 253 -28.33 -71.76 -11.04
C GLU A 253 -29.74 -72.07 -11.57
N ARG A 254 -30.27 -71.22 -12.47
CA ARG A 254 -31.56 -71.48 -13.14
C ARG A 254 -31.54 -72.79 -13.92
N ARG A 255 -30.49 -73.07 -14.70
CA ARG A 255 -30.36 -74.34 -15.43
C ARG A 255 -30.39 -75.54 -14.49
N THR A 256 -29.67 -75.48 -13.37
CA THR A 256 -29.68 -76.56 -12.38
C THR A 256 -31.07 -76.73 -11.74
N TYR A 257 -31.73 -75.63 -11.37
CA TYR A 257 -33.09 -75.66 -10.85
C TYR A 257 -34.10 -76.24 -11.85
N PHE A 258 -34.01 -75.86 -13.13
CA PHE A 258 -34.87 -76.40 -14.19
C PHE A 258 -34.65 -77.90 -14.41
N ALA A 259 -33.41 -78.38 -14.36
CA ALA A 259 -33.10 -79.81 -14.47
C ALA A 259 -33.77 -80.62 -13.35
N VAL A 260 -33.58 -80.19 -12.10
CA VAL A 260 -34.23 -80.82 -10.92
C VAL A 260 -35.75 -80.75 -11.02
N ARG A 261 -36.30 -79.61 -11.46
CA ARG A 261 -37.75 -79.44 -11.62
C ARG A 261 -38.32 -80.36 -12.71
N SER A 262 -37.61 -80.55 -13.82
CA SER A 262 -38.04 -81.43 -14.91
C SER A 262 -38.06 -82.90 -14.46
N GLU A 263 -37.04 -83.33 -13.72
CA GLU A 263 -36.96 -84.68 -13.15
C GLU A 263 -38.11 -84.95 -12.15
N ASN A 264 -38.39 -83.99 -11.27
CA ASN A 264 -39.53 -84.04 -10.36
C ASN A 264 -40.87 -84.10 -11.09
N LEU A 265 -41.05 -83.30 -12.15
CA LEU A 265 -42.27 -83.28 -12.95
C LEU A 265 -42.49 -84.63 -13.64
N ARG A 266 -41.43 -85.22 -14.20
CA ARG A 266 -41.47 -86.51 -14.88
C ARG A 266 -41.86 -87.64 -13.92
N THR A 267 -41.24 -87.67 -12.74
CA THR A 267 -41.58 -88.63 -11.67
C THR A 267 -43.04 -88.50 -11.23
N ARG A 268 -43.57 -87.27 -11.15
CA ARG A 268 -44.97 -87.02 -10.80
C ARG A 268 -45.94 -87.44 -11.90
N ALA A 269 -45.61 -87.17 -13.16
CA ALA A 269 -46.40 -87.59 -14.31
C ALA A 269 -46.46 -89.13 -14.44
N ASP A 270 -45.36 -89.83 -14.17
CA ASP A 270 -45.32 -91.31 -14.15
C ASP A 270 -46.22 -91.88 -13.03
N ALA A 271 -46.23 -91.24 -11.85
CA ALA A 271 -47.13 -91.61 -10.76
C ALA A 271 -48.61 -91.38 -11.12
N ASP A 272 -48.93 -90.26 -11.77
CA ASP A 272 -50.29 -89.97 -12.24
C ASP A 272 -50.75 -90.93 -13.33
N ALA A 273 -49.88 -91.29 -14.28
CA ALA A 273 -50.17 -92.27 -15.33
C ALA A 273 -50.47 -93.66 -14.73
N TYR A 274 -49.72 -94.09 -13.72
CA TYR A 274 -49.98 -95.33 -13.00
C TYR A 274 -51.34 -95.30 -12.30
N ARG A 275 -51.68 -94.17 -11.66
CA ARG A 275 -52.96 -93.97 -10.97
C ARG A 275 -54.15 -94.02 -11.94
N LEU A 276 -54.02 -93.35 -13.09
CA LEU A 276 -55.05 -93.31 -14.13
C LEU A 276 -55.27 -94.69 -14.78
N HIS A 277 -54.18 -95.43 -15.03
CA HIS A 277 -54.24 -96.78 -15.58
C HIS A 277 -54.94 -97.77 -14.62
N ALA A 278 -54.68 -97.68 -13.31
CA ALA A 278 -55.39 -98.47 -12.31
C ALA A 278 -56.89 -98.14 -12.25
N PHE A 279 -57.26 -96.87 -12.44
CA PHE A 279 -58.65 -96.42 -12.47
C PHE A 279 -59.40 -96.95 -13.71
N MET A 280 -58.80 -96.89 -14.90
CA MET A 280 -59.39 -97.40 -16.14
C MET A 280 -59.64 -98.91 -16.09
N ARG A 281 -58.73 -99.68 -15.48
CA ARG A 281 -58.88 -101.13 -15.31
C ARG A 281 -60.05 -101.54 -14.40
N ALA A 282 -60.49 -100.67 -13.49
CA ALA A 282 -61.62 -100.91 -12.61
C ALA A 282 -62.98 -100.70 -13.32
N LEU A 283 -63.02 -99.87 -14.37
CA LEU A 283 -64.22 -99.57 -15.16
C LEU A 283 -64.52 -100.61 -16.24
N GLU A 284 -63.54 -101.46 -16.59
CA GLU A 284 -63.64 -102.47 -17.65
C GLU A 284 -64.61 -103.64 -17.32
N LYS A 285 -65.07 -103.76 -16.06
CA LYS A 285 -65.96 -104.83 -15.58
C LYS A 285 -67.43 -104.43 -15.40
N VAL A 286 -67.83 -103.24 -15.86
CA VAL A 286 -69.20 -102.72 -15.68
C VAL A 286 -69.95 -102.77 -17.01
N GLU A 287 -71.18 -103.30 -17.01
CA GLU A 287 -72.01 -103.41 -18.21
C GLU A 287 -72.29 -102.03 -18.84
N PRO A 288 -72.33 -101.91 -20.20
CA PRO A 288 -72.51 -100.64 -20.89
C PRO A 288 -73.77 -99.85 -20.47
N LYS A 289 -74.83 -100.55 -20.05
CA LYS A 289 -76.06 -99.94 -19.53
C LYS A 289 -75.90 -99.30 -18.15
N THR A 290 -75.02 -99.81 -17.29
CA THR A 290 -74.76 -99.24 -15.96
C THR A 290 -73.83 -98.03 -16.04
N ILE A 291 -72.92 -97.98 -17.02
CA ILE A 291 -72.11 -96.79 -17.32
C ILE A 291 -73.01 -95.66 -17.83
N GLN A 292 -74.02 -95.97 -18.64
CA GLN A 292 -75.01 -94.98 -19.10
C GLN A 292 -75.88 -94.45 -17.93
N LEU A 293 -76.36 -95.33 -17.04
CA LEU A 293 -77.12 -94.96 -15.83
C LEU A 293 -76.30 -94.17 -14.78
N LEU A 294 -74.99 -94.42 -14.66
CA LEU A 294 -74.07 -93.63 -13.81
C LEU A 294 -73.75 -92.26 -14.42
N THR A 295 -73.77 -92.15 -15.75
CA THR A 295 -73.64 -90.86 -16.45
C THR A 295 -74.95 -90.06 -16.33
N GLU A 296 -76.11 -90.72 -16.39
CA GLU A 296 -77.45 -90.13 -16.18
C GLU A 296 -77.67 -89.63 -14.73
N SER A 297 -76.94 -90.16 -13.75
CA SER A 297 -77.01 -89.75 -12.34
C SER A 297 -76.23 -88.46 -12.01
N GLY A 298 -75.45 -87.92 -12.96
CA GLY A 298 -74.65 -86.70 -12.80
C GLY A 298 -74.87 -85.65 -13.91
N MET A 299 -75.89 -85.84 -14.76
CA MET A 299 -76.21 -84.93 -15.87
C MET A 299 -77.06 -83.74 -15.40
N ASN A 300 -76.69 -82.54 -15.83
CA ASN A 300 -77.44 -81.31 -15.57
C ASN A 300 -78.83 -81.36 -16.25
N PRO A 301 -79.87 -80.70 -15.70
CA PRO A 301 -81.23 -80.70 -16.24
C PRO A 301 -81.29 -80.41 -17.75
N ASP A 302 -80.46 -79.49 -18.23
CA ASP A 302 -80.36 -79.07 -19.63
C ASP A 302 -79.92 -80.22 -20.57
N GLN A 303 -79.08 -81.13 -20.10
CA GLN A 303 -78.56 -82.26 -20.88
C GLN A 303 -79.56 -83.43 -20.95
N LEU A 304 -80.33 -83.67 -19.88
CA LEU A 304 -81.45 -84.64 -19.87
C LEU A 304 -82.59 -84.19 -20.81
N ILE A 305 -82.84 -82.88 -20.86
CA ILE A 305 -83.82 -82.28 -21.79
C ILE A 305 -83.37 -82.42 -23.24
N ALA A 306 -82.08 -82.17 -23.54
CA ALA A 306 -81.53 -82.33 -24.90
C ALA A 306 -81.66 -83.77 -25.43
N GLN A 307 -81.45 -84.77 -24.56
CA GLN A 307 -81.61 -86.19 -24.91
C GLN A 307 -83.09 -86.56 -25.11
N ALA A 308 -84.00 -86.03 -24.28
CA ALA A 308 -85.44 -86.20 -24.48
C ALA A 308 -85.96 -85.54 -25.76
N PHE A 309 -85.40 -84.39 -26.17
CA PHE A 309 -85.68 -83.77 -27.48
C PHE A 309 -85.15 -84.63 -28.64
N GLY A 310 -83.99 -85.26 -28.49
CA GLY A 310 -83.44 -86.21 -29.47
C GLY A 310 -84.35 -87.43 -29.67
N ASP A 311 -84.87 -88.02 -28.59
CA ASP A 311 -85.77 -89.18 -28.64
C ASP A 311 -87.17 -88.81 -29.16
N LEU A 312 -87.67 -87.60 -28.87
CA LEU A 312 -88.91 -87.05 -29.44
C LEU A 312 -88.76 -86.79 -30.95
N ALA A 313 -87.61 -86.31 -31.41
CA ALA A 313 -87.31 -86.11 -32.83
C ALA A 313 -87.19 -87.45 -33.58
N ALA A 314 -86.61 -88.47 -32.95
CA ALA A 314 -86.46 -89.81 -33.54
C ALA A 314 -87.81 -90.57 -33.74
N ARG A 315 -88.91 -90.11 -33.12
CA ARG A 315 -90.26 -90.68 -33.27
C ARG A 315 -91.28 -89.71 -33.89
N ALA A 316 -90.82 -88.61 -34.49
CA ALA A 316 -91.65 -87.51 -34.98
C ALA A 316 -92.59 -87.87 -36.13
N GLU A 317 -92.35 -88.95 -36.89
CA GLU A 317 -93.24 -89.40 -37.98
C GLU A 317 -94.64 -89.87 -37.50
N LYS A 318 -94.83 -90.12 -36.20
CA LYS A 318 -96.13 -90.53 -35.61
C LYS A 318 -96.89 -89.42 -34.87
N ILE A 319 -96.43 -88.17 -34.91
CA ILE A 319 -97.00 -87.06 -34.13
C ILE A 319 -97.35 -85.91 -35.09
N GLY A 320 -98.64 -85.74 -35.39
CA GLY A 320 -99.12 -84.87 -36.48
C GLY A 320 -98.94 -83.36 -36.30
N GLN A 321 -98.80 -82.85 -35.07
CA GLN A 321 -98.46 -81.44 -34.81
C GLN A 321 -98.08 -81.26 -33.33
N LEU A 322 -96.85 -80.84 -33.03
CA LEU A 322 -96.41 -80.52 -31.67
C LEU A 322 -96.20 -79.01 -31.56
N SER A 323 -97.13 -78.33 -30.88
CA SER A 323 -97.05 -76.88 -30.62
C SER A 323 -96.22 -76.65 -29.36
N ILE A 324 -94.95 -76.26 -29.50
CA ILE A 324 -94.12 -75.85 -28.37
C ILE A 324 -94.34 -74.35 -28.15
N SER A 325 -94.97 -73.98 -27.03
CA SER A 325 -95.15 -72.58 -26.67
C SER A 325 -93.83 -71.96 -26.16
N PRO A 326 -93.53 -70.68 -26.48
CA PRO A 326 -92.32 -69.99 -26.01
C PRO A 326 -92.16 -69.98 -24.49
N GLU A 327 -93.27 -69.97 -23.73
CA GLU A 327 -93.25 -70.00 -22.27
C GLU A 327 -92.73 -71.33 -21.70
N LEU A 328 -92.93 -72.46 -22.41
CA LEU A 328 -92.49 -73.79 -21.97
C LEU A 328 -90.98 -73.98 -22.20
N LEU A 329 -90.45 -73.43 -23.30
CA LEU A 329 -89.01 -73.38 -23.58
C LEU A 329 -88.26 -72.48 -22.59
N GLN A 330 -88.84 -71.34 -22.22
CA GLN A 330 -88.24 -70.47 -21.20
C GLN A 330 -88.22 -71.09 -19.80
N GLY A 331 -89.24 -71.88 -19.44
CA GLY A 331 -89.27 -72.59 -18.15
C GLY A 331 -88.26 -73.74 -18.03
N LEU A 332 -87.87 -74.34 -19.16
CA LEU A 332 -86.94 -75.47 -19.23
C LEU A 332 -85.46 -75.06 -19.37
N LEU A 333 -85.18 -73.86 -19.91
CA LEU A 333 -83.82 -73.31 -20.11
C LEU A 333 -83.30 -72.43 -18.95
N GLN A 334 -84.08 -72.29 -17.86
CA GLN A 334 -83.65 -71.51 -16.70
C GLN A 334 -82.98 -72.42 -15.65
N PRO A 335 -81.66 -72.29 -15.42
CA PRO A 335 -81.03 -72.92 -14.28
C PRO A 335 -81.57 -72.31 -12.98
N LYS A 336 -82.12 -73.17 -12.11
CA LYS A 336 -82.62 -72.80 -10.78
C LYS A 336 -81.47 -72.17 -9.97
N PRO A 337 -81.59 -70.93 -9.45
CA PRO A 337 -80.48 -70.27 -8.76
C PRO A 337 -80.20 -70.97 -7.43
N GLU A 338 -79.02 -71.58 -7.31
CA GLU A 338 -78.52 -72.12 -6.05
C GLU A 338 -78.21 -70.99 -5.06
N LYS A 339 -78.75 -71.15 -3.86
CA LYS A 339 -78.59 -70.26 -2.71
C LYS A 339 -77.14 -70.27 -2.22
N LYS A 340 -76.60 -69.06 -2.04
CA LYS A 340 -75.46 -68.63 -1.20
C LYS A 340 -74.91 -69.68 -0.22
N ARG A 341 -73.57 -69.73 -0.11
CA ARG A 341 -72.85 -69.71 1.17
C ARG A 341 -71.34 -69.45 0.96
N ASN A 342 -70.84 -68.47 1.71
CA ASN A 342 -69.46 -68.13 2.11
C ASN A 342 -68.27 -68.64 1.30
#